data_AF-I4VI31-F1
#
_entry.id   AF-I4VI31-F1
#
_cell.length_a   1.000
_cell.length_b   1.000
_cell.length_c   1.000
_cell.angle_alpha   90.00
_cell.angle_beta   90.00
_cell.angle_gamma   90.00
#
_symmetry.space_group_name_H-M   'P 1'
#
loop_
_entity.id
_entity.type
_entity.pdbx_description
1 polymer ?
#
loop_
_entity_poly.entity_id
_entity_poly.type
_entity_poly.pdbx_seq_one_letter_code
_entity_poly.pdbx_strand_id
1 'polypeptide(L)'
;MIDFSLGKLLLIALIALIVLGPEKLPGAARTAGAMLRRVRSGWDSVRAEVERELQLEEIKRAAREVAAQGSAAKGTVDNVIHDVREPVQAVMAGLEQSVTLGGDAVEKTAAEVATTLPSAPDAVVPAAKHVENRS
;
A
#
# COMPACT_ATOMS: atom_id res chain seq x y z
N MET A 1 -14.23 0.38 9.46
CA MET A 1 -15.28 0.65 8.45
C MET A 1 -14.70 0.43 7.06
N ILE A 2 -15.32 -0.34 6.16
CA ILE A 2 -14.78 -0.51 4.79
C ILE A 2 -15.26 0.67 3.96
N ASP A 3 -14.39 1.65 3.75
CA ASP A 3 -14.68 2.82 2.94
C ASP A 3 -14.74 2.42 1.45
N PHE A 4 -15.93 2.06 0.99
CA PHE A 4 -16.22 1.93 -0.44
C PHE A 4 -16.32 3.32 -1.07
N SER A 5 -15.15 3.94 -1.30
CA SER A 5 -15.06 5.17 -2.08
C SER A 5 -14.75 4.83 -3.53
N LEU A 6 -15.45 5.49 -4.46
CA LEU A 6 -15.19 5.41 -5.90
C LEU A 6 -13.70 5.61 -6.23
N GLY A 7 -13.01 6.51 -5.50
CA GLY A 7 -11.57 6.76 -5.69
C GLY A 7 -10.71 5.55 -5.32
N LYS A 8 -11.05 4.84 -4.25
CA LYS A 8 -10.33 3.62 -3.83
C LYS A 8 -10.53 2.49 -4.85
N LEU A 9 -11.75 2.34 -5.38
CA LEU A 9 -12.02 1.37 -6.46
C LEU A 9 -11.23 1.70 -7.74
N LEU A 10 -11.16 2.97 -8.12
CA LEU A 10 -10.37 3.41 -9.28
C LEU A 10 -8.87 3.12 -9.10
N LEU A 11 -8.33 3.39 -7.90
CA LEU A 11 -6.94 3.10 -7.58
C LEU A 11 -6.62 1.60 -7.65
N ILE A 12 -7.49 0.76 -7.06
CA ILE A 12 -7.31 -0.71 -7.14
C ILE A 12 -7.41 -1.19 -8.59
N ALA A 13 -8.36 -0.66 -9.37
CA ALA A 13 -8.48 -0.98 -10.79
C ALA A 13 -7.20 -0.61 -11.55
N LEU A 14 -6.60 0.56 -11.24
CA LEU A 14 -5.35 0.99 -11.85
C LEU A 14 -4.17 0.08 -11.48
N ILE A 15 -4.02 -0.27 -10.20
CA ILE A 15 -2.97 -1.20 -9.75
C ILE A 15 -3.16 -2.57 -10.41
N ALA A 16 -4.39 -3.06 -10.49
CA ALA A 16 -4.68 -4.32 -11.14
C ALA A 16 -4.37 -4.29 -12.65
N LEU A 17 -4.57 -3.15 -13.32
CA LEU A 17 -4.16 -2.95 -14.72
C LEU A 17 -2.65 -3.04 -14.89
N ILE A 18 -1.87 -2.50 -13.95
CA ILE A 18 -0.40 -2.52 -14.02
C ILE A 18 0.13 -3.93 -13.72
N VAL A 19 -0.39 -4.59 -12.68
CA VAL A 19 0.12 -5.89 -12.22
C VAL A 19 -0.29 -7.03 -13.14
N LEU A 20 -1.57 -7.08 -13.50
CA LEU A 20 -2.14 -8.18 -14.29
C LEU A 20 -2.09 -7.89 -15.78
N GLY A 21 -2.08 -6.60 -16.16
CA GLY A 21 -2.19 -6.13 -17.53
C GLY A 21 -3.64 -5.87 -17.96
N PRO A 22 -3.87 -4.86 -18.81
CA PRO A 22 -5.21 -4.49 -19.31
C PRO A 22 -5.91 -5.61 -20.08
N GLU A 23 -5.17 -6.52 -20.68
CA GLU A 23 -5.74 -7.60 -21.49
C GLU A 23 -6.23 -8.79 -20.65
N LYS A 24 -5.63 -8.99 -19.46
CA LYS A 24 -5.88 -10.16 -18.60
C LYS A 24 -6.92 -9.88 -17.50
N LEU A 25 -7.00 -8.63 -17.04
CA LEU A 25 -8.02 -8.16 -16.10
C LEU A 25 -9.48 -8.46 -16.51
N PRO A 26 -9.92 -8.16 -17.76
CA PRO A 26 -11.29 -8.46 -18.19
C PRO A 26 -11.55 -9.97 -18.24
N GLY A 27 -10.52 -10.77 -18.55
CA GLY A 27 -10.60 -12.23 -18.46
C GLY A 27 -10.85 -12.70 -17.03
N ALA A 28 -10.05 -12.22 -16.07
CA ALA A 28 -10.21 -12.56 -14.65
C ALA A 28 -11.56 -12.11 -14.07
N ALA A 29 -12.00 -10.89 -14.40
CA ALA A 29 -13.30 -10.38 -13.97
C ALA A 29 -14.47 -11.20 -14.53
N ARG A 30 -14.38 -11.67 -15.78
CA ARG A 30 -15.39 -12.56 -16.38
C ARG A 30 -15.44 -13.91 -15.69
N THR A 31 -14.29 -14.51 -15.39
CA THR A 31 -14.23 -15.80 -14.71
C THR A 31 -14.76 -15.70 -13.27
N ALA A 32 -14.31 -14.68 -12.52
CA ALA A 32 -14.79 -14.41 -11.18
C ALA A 32 -16.30 -14.11 -11.17
N GLY A 33 -16.79 -13.32 -12.14
CA GLY A 33 -18.21 -13.02 -12.31
C GLY A 33 -19.03 -14.27 -12.64
N ALA A 34 -18.52 -15.17 -13.48
CA ALA A 34 -19.18 -16.43 -13.81
C ALA A 34 -19.30 -17.36 -12.59
N MET A 35 -18.25 -17.43 -11.76
CA MET A 35 -18.28 -18.17 -10.49
C MET A 35 -19.27 -17.55 -9.50
N LEU A 36 -19.23 -16.23 -9.32
CA LEU A 36 -20.13 -15.51 -8.44
C LEU A 36 -21.60 -15.65 -8.88
N ARG A 37 -21.86 -15.66 -10.18
CA ARG A 37 -23.21 -15.87 -10.74
C ARG A 37 -23.79 -17.23 -10.35
N ARG A 38 -22.97 -18.28 -10.36
CA ARG A 38 -23.39 -19.63 -9.93
C ARG A 38 -23.68 -19.69 -8.42
N VAL A 39 -22.86 -19.03 -7.61
CA VAL A 39 -23.08 -18.92 -6.16
C VAL A 39 -24.37 -18.16 -5.86
N ARG A 40 -24.61 -17.05 -6.57
CA ARG A 40 -25.85 -16.25 -6.47
C ARG A 40 -27.08 -17.12 -6.74
N SER A 41 -27.09 -17.87 -7.85
CA SER A 41 -28.23 -18.73 -8.19
C SER A 41 -28.44 -19.88 -7.20
N GLY A 42 -27.37 -20.42 -6.61
CA GLY A 42 -27.47 -21.46 -5.59
C GLY A 42 -28.12 -20.96 -4.29
N TRP A 43 -27.93 -19.69 -3.94
CA TRP A 43 -28.60 -19.08 -2.77
C TRP A 43 -30.10 -18.88 -2.99
N ASP A 44 -30.50 -18.57 -4.23
CA ASP A 44 -31.90 -18.40 -4.57
C ASP A 44 -32.65 -19.74 -4.53
N SER A 45 -32.02 -20.83 -4.99
CA SER A 45 -32.60 -22.18 -4.88
C SER A 45 -32.64 -22.69 -3.44
N VAL A 46 -31.60 -22.44 -2.63
CA VAL A 46 -31.60 -22.82 -1.20
C VAL A 46 -32.68 -22.05 -0.46
N ARG A 47 -32.86 -20.75 -0.71
CA ARG A 47 -33.99 -19.99 -0.15
C ARG A 47 -35.34 -20.60 -0.53
N ALA A 48 -35.53 -20.97 -1.79
CA ALA A 48 -36.79 -21.52 -2.28
C ALA A 48 -37.13 -22.90 -1.69
N GLU A 49 -36.14 -23.75 -1.47
CA GLU A 49 -36.31 -25.07 -0.83
C GLU A 49 -36.57 -24.93 0.68
N VAL A 50 -35.88 -23.99 1.31
CA VAL A 50 -35.91 -23.77 2.75
C VAL A 50 -37.17 -23.04 3.22
N GLU A 51 -37.72 -22.12 2.42
CA GLU A 51 -39.03 -21.47 2.64
C GLU A 51 -40.18 -22.50 2.59
N ARG A 52 -39.94 -23.66 1.94
CA ARG A 52 -40.94 -24.70 1.73
C ARG A 52 -40.99 -25.75 2.85
N GLU A 53 -39.93 -25.89 3.65
CA GLU A 53 -39.82 -26.95 4.67
C GLU A 53 -39.58 -26.45 6.12
N LEU A 54 -39.11 -25.22 6.36
CA LEU A 54 -38.79 -24.74 7.72
C LEU A 54 -39.55 -23.47 8.09
N GLN A 55 -40.26 -23.52 9.23
CA GLN A 55 -40.87 -22.35 9.86
C GLN A 55 -39.85 -21.21 10.00
N LEU A 56 -40.24 -20.02 9.52
CA LEU A 56 -39.48 -18.76 9.34
C LEU A 56 -38.61 -18.25 10.53
N GLU A 57 -38.55 -18.96 11.65
CA GLU A 57 -38.01 -18.47 12.91
C GLU A 57 -36.55 -18.90 13.16
N GLU A 58 -36.16 -20.12 12.76
CA GLU A 58 -34.80 -20.63 12.99
C GLU A 58 -33.75 -19.97 12.07
N ILE A 59 -34.12 -19.63 10.84
CA ILE A 59 -33.19 -18.97 9.90
C ILE A 59 -33.05 -17.48 10.18
N LYS A 60 -34.12 -16.84 10.67
CA LYS A 60 -34.04 -15.48 11.19
C LYS A 60 -33.12 -15.41 12.42
N ARG A 61 -32.98 -16.51 13.16
CA ARG A 61 -32.04 -16.65 14.29
C ARG A 61 -30.62 -16.93 13.80
N ALA A 62 -30.40 -17.90 12.91
CA ALA A 62 -29.08 -18.18 12.35
C ALA A 62 -28.50 -17.00 11.53
N ALA A 63 -29.33 -16.32 10.73
CA ALA A 63 -28.92 -15.12 10.02
C ALA A 63 -28.62 -13.95 10.97
N ARG A 64 -29.37 -13.82 12.08
CA ARG A 64 -29.05 -12.84 13.15
C ARG A 64 -27.78 -13.20 13.89
N GLU A 65 -27.52 -14.47 14.15
CA GLU A 65 -26.30 -14.98 14.77
C GLU A 65 -25.08 -14.62 13.90
N VAL A 66 -25.13 -14.93 12.60
CA VAL A 66 -24.05 -14.60 11.65
C VAL A 66 -23.90 -13.08 11.48
N ALA A 67 -25.00 -12.34 11.42
CA ALA A 67 -24.95 -10.88 11.36
C ALA A 67 -24.37 -10.28 12.65
N ALA A 68 -24.69 -10.85 13.82
CA ALA A 68 -24.13 -10.45 15.11
C ALA A 68 -22.63 -10.78 15.19
N GLN A 69 -22.20 -11.95 14.74
CA GLN A 69 -20.79 -12.35 14.65
C GLN A 69 -20.00 -11.46 13.69
N GLY A 70 -20.56 -11.14 12.52
CA GLY A 70 -19.94 -10.21 11.57
C GLY A 70 -19.85 -8.78 12.10
N SER A 71 -20.83 -8.34 12.90
CA SER A 71 -20.82 -7.02 13.55
C SER A 71 -19.82 -6.95 14.70
N ALA A 72 -19.72 -8.01 15.51
CA ALA A 72 -18.72 -8.13 16.58
C ALA A 72 -17.29 -8.14 16.01
N ALA A 73 -17.06 -8.90 14.93
CA ALA A 73 -15.78 -8.90 14.22
C ALA A 73 -15.42 -7.50 13.69
N LYS A 74 -16.41 -6.74 13.21
CA LYS A 74 -16.21 -5.34 12.77
C LYS A 74 -15.78 -4.43 13.92
N GLY A 75 -16.36 -4.61 15.12
CA GLY A 75 -15.98 -3.85 16.33
C GLY A 75 -14.55 -4.16 16.80
N THR A 76 -14.14 -5.43 16.78
CA THR A 76 -12.76 -5.80 17.10
C THR A 76 -11.76 -5.24 16.09
N VAL A 77 -12.09 -5.26 14.80
CA VAL A 77 -11.25 -4.69 13.74
C VAL A 77 -11.15 -3.17 13.86
N ASP A 78 -12.25 -2.46 14.14
CA ASP A 78 -12.20 -1.01 14.33
C ASP A 78 -11.39 -0.61 15.57
N ASN A 79 -11.44 -1.39 16.65
CA ASN A 79 -10.60 -1.18 17.84
C ASN A 79 -9.11 -1.41 17.55
N VAL A 80 -8.76 -2.48 16.83
CA VAL A 80 -7.38 -2.77 16.44
C VAL A 80 -6.83 -1.69 15.50
N ILE A 81 -7.64 -1.19 14.56
CA ILE A 81 -7.23 -0.10 13.67
C ILE A 81 -7.01 1.21 14.45
N HIS A 82 -7.84 1.49 15.46
CA HIS A 82 -7.64 2.65 16.33
C HIS A 82 -6.36 2.52 17.17
N ASP A 83 -6.11 1.36 17.77
CA ASP A 83 -4.91 1.08 18.57
C ASP A 83 -3.61 1.12 17.77
N VAL A 84 -3.66 0.81 16.47
CA VAL A 84 -2.49 0.87 15.58
C VAL A 84 -2.22 2.29 15.09
N ARG A 85 -3.23 3.17 15.06
CA ARG A 85 -3.09 4.52 14.48
C ARG A 85 -2.23 5.45 15.35
N GLU A 86 -2.30 5.33 16.67
CA GLU A 86 -1.46 6.09 17.61
C GLU A 86 0.04 5.75 17.52
N PRO A 87 0.47 4.48 17.62
CA PRO A 87 1.88 4.13 17.51
C PRO A 87 2.43 4.39 16.12
N VAL A 88 1.63 4.21 15.06
CA VAL A 88 2.07 4.54 13.70
C VAL A 88 2.30 6.04 13.54
N GLN A 89 1.45 6.91 14.11
CA GLN A 89 1.69 8.37 14.06
C GLN A 89 2.92 8.78 14.88
N ALA A 90 3.15 8.17 16.04
CA ALA A 90 4.35 8.42 16.83
C ALA A 90 5.63 7.98 16.09
N VAL A 91 5.57 6.83 15.39
CA VAL A 91 6.67 6.34 14.55
C VAL A 91 6.88 7.24 13.34
N MET A 92 5.82 7.67 12.65
CA MET A 92 5.94 8.57 11.50
C MET A 92 6.47 9.95 11.91
N ALA A 93 6.02 10.50 13.05
CA ALA A 93 6.56 11.74 13.60
C ALA A 93 8.04 11.59 14.01
N GLY A 94 8.43 10.46 14.59
CA GLY A 94 9.82 10.13 14.88
C GLY A 94 10.66 9.97 13.61
N LEU A 95 10.10 9.40 12.54
CA LEU A 95 10.73 9.29 11.24
C LEU A 95 10.92 10.67 10.60
N GLU A 96 9.90 11.54 10.58
CA GLU A 96 10.02 12.91 10.08
C GLU A 96 11.02 13.75 10.88
N GLN A 97 11.05 13.58 12.20
CA GLN A 97 12.04 14.22 13.08
C GLN A 97 13.46 13.68 12.82
N SER A 98 13.60 12.38 12.55
CA SER A 98 14.90 11.80 12.17
C SER A 98 15.33 12.13 10.74
N VAL A 99 14.39 12.39 9.82
CA VAL A 99 14.67 12.84 8.45
C VAL A 99 15.10 14.30 8.44
N THR A 100 14.50 15.14 9.28
CA THR A 100 14.89 16.56 9.43
C THR A 100 16.21 16.72 10.19
N LEU A 101 16.45 15.93 11.25
CA LEU A 101 17.74 15.91 11.95
C LEU A 101 18.84 15.19 11.15
N GLY A 102 18.48 14.19 10.34
CA GLY A 102 19.38 13.47 9.45
C GLY A 102 19.77 14.27 8.21
N GLY A 103 18.92 15.19 7.75
CA GLY A 103 19.25 16.16 6.70
C GLY A 103 20.35 17.13 7.14
N ASP A 104 20.27 17.62 8.38
CA ASP A 104 21.26 18.54 8.96
C ASP A 104 22.62 17.86 9.25
N ALA A 105 22.62 16.57 9.63
CA ALA A 105 23.86 15.82 9.85
C ALA A 105 24.62 15.52 8.54
N VAL A 106 23.92 15.36 7.41
CA VAL A 106 24.55 15.21 6.09
C VAL A 106 25.10 16.56 5.60
N GLU A 107 24.43 17.67 5.90
CA GLU A 107 24.90 19.02 5.56
C GLU A 107 26.11 19.45 6.42
N LYS A 108 26.11 19.12 7.71
CA LYS A 108 27.19 19.49 8.63
C LYS A 108 28.45 18.63 8.49
N THR A 109 28.30 17.36 8.07
CA THR A 109 29.45 16.51 7.73
C THR A 109 30.10 16.94 6.40
N ALA A 110 29.33 17.52 5.47
CA ALA A 110 29.89 18.10 4.25
C ALA A 110 30.61 19.45 4.50
N ALA A 111 30.17 20.23 5.49
CA ALA A 111 30.77 21.53 5.82
C ALA A 111 32.13 21.42 6.56
N GLU A 112 32.37 20.36 7.33
CA GLU A 112 33.65 20.19 8.04
C GLU A 112 34.77 19.65 7.13
N VAL A 113 34.44 18.87 6.09
CA VAL A 113 35.42 18.39 5.10
C VAL A 113 35.92 19.51 4.17
N ALA A 114 35.16 20.60 4.02
CA ALA A 114 35.50 21.70 3.10
C ALA A 114 36.47 22.76 3.69
N THR A 115 36.73 22.77 5.00
CA THR A 115 37.49 23.87 5.66
C THR A 115 38.92 23.48 6.08
N THR A 116 39.57 22.50 5.43
CA THR A 116 41.00 22.19 5.71
C THR A 116 41.94 22.07 4.50
N LEU A 117 41.55 22.49 3.29
CA LEU A 117 42.54 22.64 2.21
C LEU A 117 42.79 24.12 1.85
N PRO A 118 44.04 24.61 2.03
CA PRO A 118 44.41 25.98 1.70
C PRO A 118 44.49 26.19 0.19
N SER A 119 44.07 27.38 -0.22
CA SER A 119 44.16 27.96 -1.56
C SER A 119 45.59 27.93 -2.13
N ALA A 120 45.71 27.62 -3.41
CA ALA A 120 46.79 28.13 -4.25
C ALA A 120 46.20 28.51 -5.63
N PRO A 121 46.12 29.81 -5.97
CA PRO A 121 45.74 30.28 -7.28
C PRO A 121 46.96 30.45 -8.20
N ASP A 122 46.63 30.68 -9.46
CA ASP A 122 47.45 31.28 -10.52
C ASP A 122 48.21 30.37 -11.49
N ALA A 123 47.66 30.42 -12.70
CA ALA A 123 48.22 30.07 -13.99
C ALA A 123 49.69 30.49 -14.18
N VAL A 124 50.50 29.60 -14.77
CA VAL A 124 51.42 29.94 -15.85
C VAL A 124 51.65 28.71 -16.72
N VAL A 125 51.26 28.76 -18.00
CA VAL A 125 51.91 27.95 -19.05
C VAL A 125 53.14 28.73 -19.49
N PRO A 126 54.33 28.11 -19.54
CA PRO A 126 55.02 28.14 -20.82
C PRO A 126 55.71 26.83 -21.20
N ALA A 127 55.71 26.62 -22.52
CA ALA A 127 56.49 25.70 -23.33
C ALA A 127 57.84 25.22 -22.76
N ALA A 128 58.09 23.90 -22.83
CA ALA A 128 59.42 23.36 -23.07
C ALA A 128 59.46 21.84 -23.42
N LYS A 129 59.71 21.54 -24.72
CA LYS A 129 60.68 20.58 -25.29
C LYS A 129 60.70 19.10 -24.81
N HIS A 130 60.22 18.24 -25.71
CA HIS A 130 60.90 17.05 -26.28
C HIS A 130 62.04 16.41 -25.46
N VAL A 131 61.79 15.23 -24.88
CA VAL A 131 62.78 14.14 -24.76
C VAL A 131 62.06 12.79 -24.95
N GLU A 132 62.28 12.26 -26.13
CA GLU A 132 62.33 10.87 -26.59
C GLU A 132 62.41 9.80 -25.48
N ASN A 133 61.41 8.91 -25.44
CA ASN A 133 61.47 7.63 -24.74
C ASN A 133 62.10 6.58 -25.68
N ARG A 134 63.12 5.90 -25.16
CA ARG A 134 63.76 4.72 -25.76
C ARG A 134 62.74 3.72 -26.29
N SER A 135 62.97 3.25 -27.52
CA SER A 135 63.12 1.83 -27.88
C SER A 135 63.64 1.72 -29.31
#